data_AF-A0A8X6G5G6-F1
#
_entry.id   AF-A0A8X6G5G6-F1
#
_cell.length_a   1.000
_cell.length_b   1.000
_cell.length_c   1.000
_cell.angle_alpha   90.00
_cell.angle_beta   90.00
_cell.angle_gamma   90.00
#
_symmetry.space_group_name_H-M   'P 1'
#
loop_
_entity.id
_entity.type
_entity.pdbx_description
1 polymer ?
#
loop_
_entity_poly.entity_id
_entity_poly.type
_entity_poly.pdbx_seq_one_letter_code
_entity_poly.pdbx_strand_id
1 'polypeptide(L)'
;HELEGRRRMISKSFHHQLRNSERQALVGPPESMREHVVAASKAMRVGNWRNCKDFIINEKMNAKVWDLFHQAEKVREMISQKIQEEALRTYLFTYSSYYDSLSVSRLAEMFELEQPVVHSILCKMIINEELMASLDEPSQSVMLHRTEPSRIQALSLQLADKVSSLVEQNERLMDLKQGSYFGRNLGQQTGNRDSNFQKSNYNQQDRNWNRRNTQRAY
;
A
#
# COMPACT_ATOMS: atom_id res chain seq x y z
N HIS A 1 3.53 -10.74 -9.82
CA HIS A 1 2.94 -9.86 -8.78
C HIS A 1 3.41 -8.39 -8.79
N GLU A 2 4.58 -8.01 -9.36
CA GLU A 2 4.93 -6.58 -9.62
C GLU A 2 4.06 -5.90 -10.71
N LEU A 3 3.17 -6.67 -11.34
CA LEU A 3 2.40 -6.26 -12.53
C LEU A 3 0.95 -5.89 -12.21
N GLU A 4 0.44 -6.18 -11.01
CA GLU A 4 -0.80 -5.56 -10.56
C GLU A 4 -0.58 -4.07 -10.33
N GLY A 5 -1.49 -3.26 -10.88
CA GLY A 5 -1.42 -1.81 -10.85
C GLY A 5 -1.01 -1.29 -9.49
N ARG A 6 -0.09 -0.31 -9.48
CA ARG A 6 0.56 0.30 -8.31
C ARG A 6 -0.41 0.34 -7.10
N ARG A 7 -0.36 -0.70 -6.25
CA ARG A 7 -1.25 -0.79 -5.09
C ARG A 7 -1.03 0.47 -4.25
N ARG A 8 -2.13 1.13 -3.83
CA ARG A 8 -2.04 2.39 -3.08
C ARG A 8 -1.12 2.20 -1.88
N MET A 9 -0.12 3.06 -1.76
CA MET A 9 0.85 2.97 -0.66
C MET A 9 0.13 3.26 0.66
N ILE A 10 -0.06 2.23 1.49
CA ILE A 10 -0.77 2.34 2.76
C ILE A 10 0.09 3.08 3.79
N SER A 11 1.34 2.63 3.98
CA SER A 11 2.28 3.25 4.94
C SER A 11 3.54 3.77 4.24
N LYS A 12 3.70 5.10 4.25
CA LYS A 12 4.90 5.79 3.75
C LYS A 12 6.13 5.52 4.61
N SER A 13 5.98 5.48 5.93
CA SER A 13 7.08 5.27 6.88
C SER A 13 7.68 3.87 6.73
N PHE A 14 6.84 2.84 6.61
CA PHE A 14 7.30 1.48 6.41
C PHE A 14 8.03 1.29 5.08
N HIS A 15 7.49 1.85 3.99
CA HIS A 15 8.14 1.81 2.68
C HIS A 15 9.50 2.51 2.68
N HIS A 16 9.63 3.62 3.41
CA HIS A 16 10.91 4.29 3.56
C HIS A 16 11.94 3.40 4.29
N GLN A 17 11.54 2.75 5.38
CA GLN A 17 12.42 1.82 6.11
C GLN A 17 12.85 0.63 5.25
N LEU A 18 11.94 0.05 4.47
CA LEU A 18 12.24 -1.06 3.56
C LEU A 18 13.24 -0.64 2.48
N ARG A 19 13.03 0.51 1.83
CA ARG A 19 13.94 1.04 0.81
C ARG A 19 15.33 1.35 1.37
N ASN A 20 15.42 1.87 2.59
CA ASN A 20 16.70 2.15 3.22
C ASN A 20 17.48 0.86 3.48
N SER A 21 16.81 -0.21 3.92
CA SER A 21 17.44 -1.53 4.06
C SER A 21 17.90 -2.12 2.73
N GLU A 22 17.14 -1.95 1.64
CA GLU A 22 17.51 -2.47 0.31
C GLU A 22 18.71 -1.74 -0.31
N ARG A 23 18.93 -0.48 0.06
CA ARG A 23 20.09 0.31 -0.40
C ARG A 23 21.39 -0.05 0.30
N GLN A 24 21.33 -0.77 1.42
CA GLN A 24 22.50 -1.13 2.19
C GLN A 24 23.25 -2.29 1.51
N ALA A 25 24.51 -2.04 1.12
CA ALA A 25 25.30 -3.01 0.35
C ALA A 25 25.68 -4.27 1.13
N LEU A 26 25.88 -4.14 2.46
CA LEU A 26 26.05 -5.27 3.37
C LEU A 26 24.91 -5.29 4.38
N VAL A 27 24.09 -6.33 4.31
CA VAL A 27 23.05 -6.62 5.31
C VAL A 27 23.58 -7.71 6.23
N GLY A 28 23.97 -7.32 7.45
CA GLY A 28 24.32 -8.27 8.52
C GLY A 28 23.08 -8.87 9.19
N PRO A 29 23.26 -9.76 10.17
CA PRO A 29 22.18 -10.23 11.03
C PRO A 29 21.47 -9.03 11.68
N PRO A 30 20.13 -9.06 11.82
CA PRO A 30 19.40 -7.92 12.36
C PRO A 30 19.78 -7.70 13.83
N GLU A 31 20.05 -6.45 14.21
CA GLU A 31 20.37 -6.07 15.60
C GLU A 31 19.32 -5.13 16.18
N SER A 32 18.85 -4.19 15.35
CA SER A 32 17.81 -3.24 15.72
C SER A 32 16.41 -3.85 15.59
N MET A 33 15.45 -3.39 16.39
CA MET A 33 14.05 -3.80 16.26
C MET A 33 13.52 -3.54 14.84
N ARG A 34 13.91 -2.40 14.24
CA ARG A 34 13.48 -2.05 12.88
C ARG A 34 14.02 -3.02 11.84
N GLU A 35 15.26 -3.47 12.00
CA GLU A 35 15.90 -4.43 11.10
C GLU A 35 15.26 -5.82 11.23
N HIS A 36 14.93 -6.26 12.45
CA HIS A 36 14.21 -7.50 12.66
C HIS A 36 12.86 -7.50 11.94
N VAL A 37 12.09 -6.42 12.06
CA VAL A 37 10.79 -6.29 11.36
C VAL A 37 10.97 -6.28 9.84
N VAL A 38 12.01 -5.60 9.33
CA VAL A 38 12.30 -5.59 7.88
C VAL A 38 12.75 -6.96 7.39
N ALA A 39 13.61 -7.66 8.13
CA ALA A 39 14.04 -9.02 7.80
C ALA A 39 12.86 -10.01 7.82
N ALA A 40 12.00 -9.93 8.83
CA ALA A 40 10.76 -10.70 8.92
C ALA A 40 9.85 -10.43 7.72
N SER A 41 9.67 -9.16 7.34
CA SER A 41 8.87 -8.78 6.17
C SER A 41 9.42 -9.36 4.86
N LYS A 42 10.75 -9.42 4.70
CA LYS A 42 11.40 -10.05 3.54
C LYS A 42 11.16 -11.57 3.53
N ALA A 43 11.28 -12.24 4.67
CA ALA A 43 11.00 -13.68 4.79
C ALA A 43 9.52 -13.99 4.51
N MET A 44 8.62 -13.15 5.03
CA MET A 44 7.18 -13.25 4.83
C MET A 44 6.79 -13.10 3.36
N ARG A 45 7.46 -12.20 2.60
CA ARG A 45 7.24 -12.04 1.15
C ARG A 45 7.50 -13.34 0.37
N VAL A 46 8.41 -14.19 0.84
CA VAL A 46 8.72 -15.50 0.23
C VAL A 46 7.74 -16.58 0.71
N GLY A 47 6.89 -16.28 1.70
CA GLY A 47 5.99 -17.25 2.33
C GLY A 47 6.66 -18.14 3.38
N ASN A 48 7.89 -17.82 3.82
CA ASN A 48 8.56 -18.56 4.89
C ASN A 48 8.15 -18.01 6.26
N TRP A 49 7.12 -18.62 6.85
CA TRP A 49 6.56 -18.21 8.14
C TRP A 49 7.49 -18.53 9.32
N ARG A 50 8.27 -19.62 9.26
CA ARG A 50 9.19 -20.02 10.35
C ARG A 50 10.27 -18.98 10.56
N ASN A 51 10.96 -18.60 9.49
CA ASN A 51 11.97 -17.53 9.56
C ASN A 51 11.35 -16.19 9.99
N CYS A 52 10.13 -15.88 9.52
CA CYS A 52 9.42 -14.67 9.95
C CYS A 52 9.15 -14.68 11.46
N LYS A 53 8.67 -15.81 11.99
CA LYS A 53 8.43 -16.01 13.41
C LYS A 53 9.73 -15.89 14.22
N ASP A 54 10.82 -16.51 13.76
CA ASP A 54 12.11 -16.48 14.45
C ASP A 54 12.70 -15.05 14.51
N PHE A 55 12.50 -14.25 13.46
CA PHE A 55 12.93 -12.84 13.47
C PHE A 55 12.08 -11.96 14.40
N ILE A 56 10.79 -12.27 14.60
CA ILE A 56 9.87 -11.48 15.43
C ILE A 56 9.90 -11.92 16.91
N ILE A 57 10.00 -13.21 17.15
CA ILE A 57 10.01 -13.87 18.46
C ILE A 57 11.43 -14.37 18.72
N ASN A 58 12.37 -13.43 18.83
CA ASN A 58 13.73 -13.71 19.26
C ASN A 58 13.93 -13.23 20.71
N GLU A 59 14.89 -13.78 21.46
CA GLU A 59 15.22 -13.35 22.82
C GLU A 59 15.43 -11.83 22.91
N LYS A 60 16.12 -11.26 21.92
CA LYS A 60 16.37 -9.81 21.82
C LYS A 60 15.09 -8.97 21.65
N MET A 61 14.11 -9.46 20.90
CA MET A 61 12.83 -8.77 20.71
C MET A 61 11.86 -9.02 21.87
N ASN A 62 11.93 -10.22 22.46
CA ASN A 62 11.17 -10.59 23.65
C ASN A 62 11.50 -9.63 24.80
N ALA A 63 12.79 -9.49 25.13
CA ALA A 63 13.24 -8.62 26.21
C ALA A 63 12.92 -7.13 25.97
N LYS A 64 12.89 -6.68 24.71
CA LYS A 64 12.67 -5.26 24.36
C LYS A 64 11.21 -4.86 24.22
N VAL A 65 10.33 -5.79 23.83
CA VAL A 65 8.94 -5.46 23.43
C VAL A 65 7.95 -6.40 24.10
N TRP A 66 8.13 -7.71 23.96
CA TRP A 66 7.09 -8.66 24.32
C TRP A 66 6.98 -8.90 25.83
N ASP A 67 8.09 -8.84 26.57
CA ASP A 67 8.11 -9.01 28.04
C ASP A 67 7.56 -7.78 28.80
N LEU A 68 7.35 -6.65 28.11
CA LEU A 68 6.70 -5.47 28.67
C LEU A 68 5.18 -5.62 28.80
N PHE A 69 4.59 -6.66 28.21
CA PHE A 69 3.15 -6.93 28.29
C PHE A 69 2.82 -7.82 29.49
N HIS A 70 1.69 -7.52 30.15
CA HIS A 70 1.16 -8.31 31.27
C HIS A 70 0.84 -9.77 30.90
N GLN A 71 0.43 -10.02 29.64
CA GLN A 71 0.13 -11.35 29.11
C GLN A 71 0.99 -11.64 27.87
N ALA A 72 2.32 -11.64 28.04
CA ALA A 72 3.27 -11.79 26.95
C ALA A 72 3.06 -13.07 26.13
N GLU A 73 2.78 -14.20 26.77
CA GLU A 73 2.60 -15.49 26.09
C GLU A 73 1.40 -15.50 25.14
N LYS A 74 0.25 -15.01 25.60
CA LYS A 74 -0.97 -14.94 24.78
C LYS A 74 -0.79 -14.06 23.54
N VAL A 75 -0.05 -12.95 23.69
CA VAL A 75 0.27 -12.05 22.56
C VAL A 75 1.21 -12.74 21.58
N ARG A 76 2.22 -13.48 22.06
CA ARG A 76 3.15 -14.24 21.21
C ARG A 76 2.43 -15.32 20.41
N GLU A 77 1.52 -16.06 21.05
CA GLU A 77 0.72 -17.08 20.38
C GLU A 77 -0.18 -16.46 19.30
N MET A 78 -0.90 -15.38 19.63
CA MET A 78 -1.75 -14.65 18.69
C MET A 78 -0.96 -14.12 17.49
N ILE A 79 0.23 -13.58 17.71
CA ILE A 79 1.10 -13.09 16.62
C ILE A 79 1.63 -14.25 15.79
N SER A 80 2.03 -15.37 16.40
CA SER A 80 2.46 -16.56 15.68
C SER A 80 1.37 -17.05 14.73
N GLN A 81 0.13 -17.16 15.21
CA GLN A 81 -1.02 -17.55 14.37
C GLN A 81 -1.25 -16.55 13.24
N LYS A 82 -1.21 -15.25 13.51
CA LYS A 82 -1.39 -14.22 12.47
C LYS A 82 -0.27 -14.24 11.42
N ILE A 83 0.97 -14.50 11.82
CA ILE A 83 2.09 -14.66 10.88
C ILE A 83 1.85 -15.86 9.97
N GLN A 84 1.39 -16.99 10.51
CA GLN A 84 1.09 -18.20 9.72
C GLN A 84 -0.03 -17.93 8.70
N GLU A 85 -1.16 -17.35 9.14
CA GLU A 85 -2.29 -17.00 8.28
C GLU A 85 -1.86 -16.08 7.14
N GLU A 86 -1.14 -14.99 7.45
CA GLU A 86 -0.74 -14.01 6.43
C GLU A 86 0.40 -14.52 5.53
N ALA A 87 1.29 -15.37 6.05
CA ALA A 87 2.31 -16.01 5.24
C ALA A 87 1.71 -16.97 4.21
N LEU A 88 0.64 -17.71 4.58
CA LEU A 88 -0.13 -18.53 3.65
C LEU A 88 -0.72 -17.67 2.52
N ARG A 89 -1.39 -16.55 2.85
CA ARG A 89 -1.95 -15.64 1.83
C ARG A 89 -0.87 -15.11 0.89
N THR A 90 0.25 -14.68 1.46
CA THR A 90 1.38 -14.13 0.71
C THR A 90 2.04 -15.18 -0.20
N TYR A 91 2.15 -16.43 0.28
CA TYR A 91 2.63 -17.55 -0.49
C TYR A 91 1.73 -17.81 -1.71
N LEU A 92 0.41 -17.84 -1.51
CA LEU A 92 -0.55 -18.01 -2.61
C LEU A 92 -0.46 -16.86 -3.62
N PHE A 93 -0.32 -15.60 -3.18
CA PHE A 93 -0.15 -14.47 -4.10
C PHE A 93 1.15 -14.50 -4.92
N THR A 94 2.21 -15.02 -4.33
CA THR A 94 3.53 -15.04 -4.98
C THR A 94 3.65 -16.20 -5.95
N TYR A 95 3.09 -17.36 -5.57
CA TYR A 95 3.26 -18.61 -6.31
C TYR A 95 2.00 -19.08 -7.05
N SER A 96 0.90 -18.32 -7.04
CA SER A 96 -0.35 -18.62 -7.78
C SER A 96 -0.10 -19.00 -9.23
N SER A 97 0.76 -18.25 -9.92
CA SER A 97 1.06 -18.43 -11.34
C SER A 97 1.81 -19.72 -11.69
N TYR A 98 2.49 -20.34 -10.72
CA TYR A 98 3.30 -21.53 -10.94
C TYR A 98 2.52 -22.83 -10.70
N TYR A 99 1.42 -22.77 -9.96
CA TYR A 99 0.61 -23.94 -9.59
C TYR A 99 -0.69 -23.99 -10.39
N ASP A 100 -1.10 -25.19 -10.81
CA ASP A 100 -2.40 -25.43 -11.45
C ASP A 100 -3.45 -25.95 -10.48
N SER A 101 -3.01 -26.81 -9.55
CA SER A 101 -3.84 -27.32 -8.47
C SER A 101 -3.01 -27.42 -7.19
N LEU A 102 -3.65 -27.15 -6.05
CA LEU A 102 -3.05 -27.22 -4.72
C LEU A 102 -4.01 -27.96 -3.78
N SER A 103 -3.52 -28.97 -3.06
CA SER A 103 -4.34 -29.64 -2.04
C SER A 103 -4.36 -28.84 -0.73
N VAL A 104 -5.54 -28.71 -0.13
CA VAL A 104 -5.74 -27.99 1.14
C VAL A 104 -5.01 -28.71 2.29
N SER A 105 -5.00 -30.05 2.28
CA SER A 105 -4.27 -30.87 3.24
C SER A 105 -2.77 -30.58 3.25
N ARG A 106 -2.15 -30.42 2.08
CA ARG A 106 -0.72 -30.12 1.99
C ARG A 106 -0.40 -28.70 2.47
N LEU A 107 -1.27 -27.74 2.19
CA LEU A 107 -1.13 -26.37 2.70
C LEU A 107 -1.25 -26.34 4.24
N ALA A 108 -2.17 -27.11 4.82
CA ALA A 108 -2.31 -27.24 6.27
C ALA A 108 -1.04 -27.80 6.93
N GLU A 109 -0.44 -28.85 6.35
CA GLU A 109 0.84 -29.40 6.83
C GLU A 109 2.01 -28.41 6.70
N MET A 110 2.08 -27.69 5.58
CA MET A 110 3.19 -26.78 5.30
C MET A 110 3.23 -25.58 6.26
N PHE A 111 2.05 -25.05 6.60
CA PHE A 111 1.90 -23.87 7.47
C PHE A 111 1.57 -24.22 8.93
N GLU A 112 1.41 -25.52 9.26
CA GLU A 112 1.04 -26.01 10.58
C GLU A 112 -0.26 -25.38 11.10
N LEU A 113 -1.28 -25.33 10.23
CA LEU A 113 -2.60 -24.78 10.52
C LEU A 113 -3.67 -25.85 10.39
N GLU A 114 -4.80 -25.66 11.07
CA GLU A 114 -5.96 -26.54 10.92
C GLU A 114 -6.58 -26.40 9.52
N GLN A 115 -6.94 -27.53 8.90
CA GLN A 115 -7.63 -27.58 7.61
C GLN A 115 -8.85 -26.65 7.50
N PRO A 116 -9.78 -26.56 8.49
CA PRO A 116 -10.90 -25.64 8.42
C PRO A 116 -10.49 -24.16 8.37
N VAL A 117 -9.39 -23.79 9.05
CA VAL A 117 -8.88 -22.41 9.02
C VAL A 117 -8.31 -22.09 7.64
N VAL A 118 -7.50 -22.99 7.07
CA VAL A 118 -6.95 -22.85 5.71
C VAL A 118 -8.07 -22.74 4.68
N HIS A 119 -9.09 -23.61 4.78
CA HIS A 119 -10.28 -23.58 3.94
C HIS A 119 -11.00 -22.23 4.02
N SER A 120 -11.27 -21.72 5.24
CA SER A 120 -11.91 -20.43 5.44
C SER A 120 -11.12 -19.27 4.81
N ILE A 121 -9.79 -19.29 4.95
CA ILE A 121 -8.89 -18.28 4.36
C ILE A 121 -8.97 -18.32 2.84
N LEU A 122 -8.90 -19.51 2.24
CA LEU A 122 -8.99 -19.70 0.80
C LEU A 122 -10.33 -19.22 0.24
N CYS A 123 -11.45 -19.64 0.85
CA CYS A 123 -12.78 -19.18 0.45
C CYS A 123 -12.89 -17.66 0.52
N LYS A 124 -12.35 -17.04 1.58
CA LYS A 124 -12.36 -15.58 1.72
C LYS A 124 -11.56 -14.88 0.62
N MET A 125 -10.40 -15.42 0.25
CA MET A 125 -9.58 -14.86 -0.85
C MET A 125 -10.27 -15.00 -2.21
N ILE A 126 -10.98 -16.10 -2.44
CA ILE A 126 -11.74 -16.33 -3.69
C ILE A 126 -12.95 -15.36 -3.76
N ILE A 127 -13.71 -15.22 -2.67
CA ILE A 127 -14.88 -14.33 -2.62
C ILE A 127 -14.48 -12.85 -2.80
N ASN A 128 -13.35 -12.45 -2.23
CA ASN A 128 -12.81 -11.10 -2.39
C ASN A 128 -12.20 -10.83 -3.78
N GLU A 129 -12.22 -11.82 -4.68
CA GLU A 129 -11.57 -11.77 -6.00
C GLU A 129 -10.06 -11.51 -5.93
N GLU A 130 -9.42 -11.86 -4.81
CA GLU A 130 -7.98 -11.72 -4.62
C GLU A 130 -7.21 -12.87 -5.29
N LEU A 131 -7.85 -14.05 -5.41
CA LEU A 131 -7.28 -15.23 -6.05
C LEU A 131 -8.25 -15.77 -7.09
N MET A 132 -7.82 -15.84 -8.35
CA MET A 132 -8.61 -16.44 -9.42
C MET A 132 -8.52 -17.97 -9.35
N ALA A 133 -9.27 -18.55 -8.42
CA ALA A 133 -9.31 -19.99 -8.19
C ALA A 133 -10.73 -20.48 -7.93
N SER A 134 -10.96 -21.76 -8.20
CA SER A 134 -12.14 -22.49 -7.75
C SER A 134 -11.73 -23.55 -6.73
N LEU A 135 -12.60 -23.79 -5.75
CA LEU A 135 -12.39 -24.83 -4.75
C LEU A 135 -13.25 -26.04 -5.10
N ASP A 136 -12.64 -27.22 -5.15
CA ASP A 136 -13.35 -28.50 -5.30
C ASP A 136 -13.54 -29.14 -3.92
N GLU A 137 -14.79 -29.14 -3.45
CA GLU A 137 -15.18 -29.62 -2.11
C GLU A 137 -14.92 -31.13 -1.88
N PRO A 138 -15.24 -32.06 -2.81
CA PRO A 138 -14.98 -33.49 -2.60
C PRO A 138 -13.50 -33.87 -2.60
N SER A 139 -12.66 -33.24 -3.44
CA SER A 139 -11.21 -33.53 -3.49
C SER A 139 -10.38 -32.68 -2.53
N GLN A 140 -10.99 -31.69 -1.86
CA GLN A 140 -10.32 -30.69 -1.02
C GLN A 140 -9.10 -30.06 -1.71
N SER A 141 -9.26 -29.73 -2.99
CA SER A 141 -8.21 -29.13 -3.81
C SER A 141 -8.65 -27.81 -4.43
N VAL A 142 -7.72 -26.87 -4.54
CA VAL A 142 -7.91 -25.55 -5.14
C VAL A 142 -7.39 -25.63 -6.56
N MET A 143 -8.26 -25.39 -7.53
CA MET A 143 -7.93 -25.27 -8.94
C MET A 143 -7.67 -23.80 -9.29
N LEU A 144 -6.43 -23.49 -9.68
CA LEU A 144 -6.01 -22.13 -10.02
C LEU A 144 -6.30 -21.88 -11.51
N HIS A 145 -7.03 -20.82 -11.81
CA HIS A 145 -7.29 -20.43 -13.19
C HIS A 145 -6.14 -19.54 -13.66
N ARG A 146 -5.42 -19.96 -14.70
CA ARG A 146 -4.31 -19.20 -15.31
C ARG A 146 -4.82 -18.03 -16.16
N THR A 147 -5.50 -17.08 -15.53
CA THR A 147 -5.99 -15.85 -16.16
C THR A 147 -5.07 -14.66 -15.90
N GLU A 148 -3.83 -14.89 -15.43
CA GLU A 148 -2.86 -13.82 -15.30
C GLU A 148 -2.48 -13.29 -16.70
N PRO A 149 -2.70 -12.00 -17.00
CA PRO A 149 -2.33 -11.44 -18.29
C PRO A 149 -0.82 -11.58 -18.50
N SER A 150 -0.43 -11.97 -19.71
CA SER A 150 0.98 -12.00 -20.11
C SER A 150 1.65 -10.66 -19.80
N ARG A 151 2.95 -10.66 -19.52
CA ARG A 151 3.71 -9.43 -19.22
C ARG A 151 3.46 -8.33 -20.25
N ILE A 152 3.33 -8.68 -21.53
CA ILE A 152 3.02 -7.72 -22.61
C ILE A 152 1.60 -7.18 -22.45
N GLN A 153 0.61 -8.05 -22.22
CA GLN A 153 -0.78 -7.64 -22.00
C GLN A 153 -0.91 -6.72 -20.78
N ALA A 154 -0.22 -7.03 -19.68
CA ALA A 154 -0.20 -6.21 -18.47
C ALA A 154 0.43 -4.83 -18.75
N LEU A 155 1.55 -4.78 -19.47
CA LEU A 155 2.18 -3.51 -19.87
C LEU A 155 1.29 -2.69 -20.82
N SER A 156 0.60 -3.35 -21.76
CA SER A 156 -0.35 -2.70 -22.65
C SER A 156 -1.54 -2.10 -21.88
N LEU A 157 -2.09 -2.80 -20.89
CA LEU A 157 -3.13 -2.29 -20.01
C LEU A 157 -2.64 -1.07 -19.22
N GLN A 158 -1.46 -1.14 -18.60
CA GLN A 158 -0.87 -0.01 -17.89
C GLN A 158 -0.61 1.20 -18.80
N LEU A 159 -0.23 0.95 -20.05
CA LEU A 159 -0.02 2.00 -21.04
C LEU A 159 -1.36 2.62 -21.46
N ALA A 160 -2.41 1.81 -21.65
CA ALA A 160 -3.75 2.30 -21.92
C ALA A 160 -4.25 3.23 -20.80
N ASP A 161 -4.11 2.84 -19.53
CA ASP A 161 -4.47 3.69 -18.38
C ASP A 161 -3.71 5.02 -18.37
N LYS A 162 -2.40 4.98 -18.68
CA LYS A 162 -1.57 6.19 -18.77
C LYS A 162 -2.00 7.09 -19.93
N VAL A 163 -2.33 6.52 -21.08
CA VAL A 163 -2.82 7.29 -22.23
C VAL A 163 -4.15 7.95 -21.89
N SER A 164 -5.09 7.22 -21.28
CA SER A 164 -6.35 7.80 -20.78
C SER A 164 -6.11 8.94 -19.80
N SER A 165 -5.21 8.75 -18.83
CA SER A 165 -4.85 9.82 -17.88
C SER A 165 -4.19 11.03 -18.55
N LEU A 166 -3.42 10.83 -19.63
CA LEU A 166 -2.83 11.93 -20.40
C LEU A 166 -3.88 12.69 -21.21
N VAL A 167 -4.87 11.99 -21.77
CA VAL A 167 -6.00 12.62 -22.47
C VAL A 167 -6.79 13.49 -21.50
N GLU A 168 -7.14 12.99 -20.31
CA GLU A 168 -7.82 13.79 -19.27
C GLU A 168 -7.01 15.02 -18.85
N GLN A 169 -5.67 14.89 -18.74
CA GLN A 169 -4.80 16.03 -18.41
C GLN A 169 -4.76 17.05 -19.55
N ASN A 170 -4.73 16.60 -20.80
CA ASN A 170 -4.75 17.48 -21.96
C ASN A 170 -6.07 18.24 -22.07
N GLU A 171 -7.20 17.59 -21.83
CA GLU A 171 -8.53 18.22 -21.79
C GLU A 171 -8.58 19.30 -20.69
N ARG A 172 -8.14 18.98 -19.47
CA ARG A 172 -8.07 19.97 -18.37
C ARG A 172 -7.18 21.17 -18.72
N LEU A 173 -6.04 20.95 -19.39
CA LEU A 173 -5.16 22.04 -19.84
C LEU A 173 -5.81 22.88 -20.95
N MET A 174 -6.58 22.25 -21.84
CA MET A 174 -7.32 22.94 -22.90
C MET A 174 -8.42 23.84 -22.32
N ASP A 175 -9.17 23.35 -21.33
CA ASP A 175 -10.19 24.14 -20.62
C ASP A 175 -9.58 25.35 -19.90
N LEU A 176 -8.44 25.15 -19.21
CA LEU A 176 -7.71 26.24 -18.55
C LEU A 176 -7.23 27.30 -19.55
N LYS A 177 -6.77 26.87 -20.74
CA LYS A 177 -6.38 27.79 -21.80
C LYS A 177 -7.59 28.53 -22.36
N GLN A 178 -8.68 27.85 -22.72
CA GLN A 178 -9.88 28.49 -23.26
C GLN A 178 -10.55 29.46 -22.26
N GLY A 179 -10.57 29.14 -20.97
CA GLY A 179 -11.07 30.03 -19.92
C GLY A 179 -10.28 31.34 -19.80
N SER A 180 -8.99 31.34 -20.13
CA SER A 180 -8.16 32.57 -20.14
C SER A 180 -8.33 33.41 -21.41
N TYR A 181 -8.80 32.82 -22.53
CA TYR A 181 -9.05 33.55 -23.79
C TYR A 181 -10.48 34.12 -23.87
N PHE A 182 -11.47 33.51 -23.22
CA PHE A 182 -12.85 34.03 -23.21
C PHE A 182 -13.07 35.19 -22.21
N GLY A 183 -12.21 35.36 -21.20
CA GLY A 183 -12.33 36.45 -20.21
C GLY A 183 -11.70 37.80 -20.59
N ARG A 184 -10.93 37.88 -21.68
CA ARG A 184 -10.27 39.15 -22.10
C ARG A 184 -10.84 39.82 -23.35
N ASN A 185 -11.69 39.14 -24.13
CA ASN A 185 -12.16 39.67 -25.42
C ASN A 185 -13.69 39.88 -25.52
N LEU A 186 -14.46 39.73 -24.44
CA LEU A 186 -15.91 39.98 -24.40
C LEU A 186 -16.31 41.10 -23.43
N GLY A 187 -15.58 42.22 -23.45
CA GLY A 187 -15.84 43.36 -22.56
C GLY A 187 -15.54 44.73 -23.15
N GLN A 188 -15.47 44.86 -24.49
CA GLN A 188 -15.20 46.12 -25.15
C GLN A 188 -16.28 46.45 -26.19
N GLN A 189 -17.50 46.76 -25.72
CA GLN A 189 -18.41 47.75 -26.32
C GLN A 189 -19.68 47.90 -25.48
N THR A 190 -20.18 49.13 -25.41
CA THR A 190 -21.30 49.67 -24.60
C THR A 190 -20.92 49.96 -23.13
N GLY A 191 -20.83 51.20 -22.65
CA GLY A 191 -21.57 52.41 -23.01
C GLY A 191 -22.44 52.82 -21.81
N ASN A 192 -21.98 53.80 -21.03
CA ASN A 192 -22.70 54.56 -19.99
C ASN A 192 -23.75 53.84 -19.12
N ARG A 193 -23.42 53.66 -17.83
CA ARG A 193 -24.36 53.99 -16.74
C ARG A 193 -23.63 54.15 -15.41
N ASP A 194 -23.58 55.41 -14.96
CA ASP A 194 -23.40 55.81 -13.57
C ASP A 194 -24.24 54.95 -12.63
N SER A 195 -23.66 54.55 -11.49
CA SER A 195 -24.24 54.74 -10.14
C SER A 195 -23.45 53.96 -9.08
N ASN A 196 -22.44 54.62 -8.51
CA ASN A 196 -22.34 54.88 -7.09
C ASN A 196 -22.91 53.80 -6.13
N PHE A 197 -22.16 52.74 -5.82
CA PHE A 197 -22.40 51.95 -4.60
C PHE A 197 -21.08 51.40 -4.02
N GLN A 198 -20.74 51.95 -2.84
CA GLN A 198 -20.01 51.31 -1.74
C GLN A 198 -18.57 50.81 -2.02
N LYS A 199 -17.60 51.71 -1.89
CA LYS A 199 -16.20 51.37 -1.62
C LYS A 199 -15.85 51.71 -0.17
N SER A 200 -16.22 50.84 0.76
CA SER A 200 -15.79 50.88 2.16
C SER A 200 -15.48 49.46 2.63
N ASN A 201 -14.23 48.99 2.41
CA ASN A 201 -13.54 48.00 3.25
C ASN A 201 -12.17 47.56 2.69
N TYR A 202 -11.26 48.51 2.43
CA TYR A 202 -9.87 48.19 2.05
C TYR A 202 -8.89 49.11 2.77
N ASN A 203 -8.95 49.17 4.11
CA ASN A 203 -7.96 49.95 4.87
C ASN A 203 -7.68 49.44 6.29
N GLN A 204 -7.74 48.11 6.51
CA GLN A 204 -7.49 47.54 7.85
C GLN A 204 -6.49 46.38 7.92
N GLN A 205 -5.84 45.96 6.82
CA GLN A 205 -4.90 44.84 6.87
C GLN A 205 -3.40 45.25 6.96
N ASP A 206 -3.04 46.49 6.63
CA ASP A 206 -1.61 46.89 6.49
C ASP A 206 -0.94 47.44 7.76
N ARG A 207 -1.63 47.48 8.92
CA ARG A 207 -1.02 47.98 10.17
C ARG A 207 -0.27 46.95 11.00
N ASN A 208 -0.25 45.66 10.62
CA ASN A 208 0.26 44.59 11.50
C ASN A 208 1.60 43.96 11.06
N TRP A 209 2.21 44.42 9.96
CA TRP A 209 3.46 43.83 9.45
C TRP A 209 4.75 44.56 9.87
N ASN A 210 4.65 45.71 10.55
CA ASN A 210 5.81 46.56 10.87
C ASN A 210 6.20 46.62 12.36
N ARG A 211 5.68 45.71 13.20
CA ARG A 211 5.97 45.68 14.66
C ARG A 211 6.86 44.53 15.14
N ARG A 212 7.35 43.66 14.24
CA ARG A 212 8.14 42.46 14.62
C ARG A 212 9.65 42.58 14.40
N ASN A 213 10.16 43.69 13.86
CA ASN A 213 11.57 43.80 13.45
C ASN A 213 12.43 44.77 14.30
N THR A 214 11.93 45.24 15.45
CA THR A 214 12.64 46.23 16.31
C THR A 214 12.95 45.75 17.72
N GLN A 215 13.00 44.44 17.96
CA GLN A 215 13.47 43.88 19.22
C GLN A 215 14.45 42.73 18.98
N ARG A 216 15.71 43.10 18.71
CA ARG A 216 16.94 42.32 19.01
C ARG A 216 18.16 43.13 18.57
N ALA A 217 18.51 44.13 19.37
CA ALA A 217 19.83 44.76 19.37
C ALA A 217 20.03 45.42 20.74
N TYR A 218 20.42 44.61 21.72
CA TYR A 218 21.29 44.95 22.85
C TYR A 218 21.97 43.65 23.29
#